data_AF-A0A3M1XH31-F1
#
_entry.id   AF-A0A3M1XH31-F1
#
_cell.length_a   1.000
_cell.length_b   1.000
_cell.length_c   1.000
_cell.angle_alpha   90.00
_cell.angle_beta   90.00
_cell.angle_gamma   90.00
#
_symmetry.space_group_name_H-M   'P 1'
#
loop_
_entity.id
_entity.type
_entity.pdbx_description
1 polymer ?
#
loop_
_entity_poly.entity_id
_entity_poly.type
_entity_poly.pdbx_seq_one_letter_code
_entity_poly.pdbx_strand_id
1 'polypeptide(L)'
;MKTKLRVRTLSALVLAALILTGCGGGVPLRWVFPRIFVEVDKDGFPTIAGISPAMLSFFGLDPNQFKIDPATVGKLTNSNLQHVELLFRNDGLYWWVNGKALVPLTWDDASFDNTKDLINRFVQLDEFTSGVLNNVLLPLARSMEQNIIIRFPRKDGEAEIPLRDMGGPLPEPGTAVDPSLIGGLRLTFDDAGNPSVAGVSFSEIEKLAGADLSAAKLPLDTVQQMKDVGIQHLTIRTTSAGIKIWTNDKLLPTLSWSEETLANTADTLASLELIEPALGAVIKQFLPYLNRADIDLVLKFPTGGAAPIPEPAR
;
A
#
# COMPACT_ATOMS: atom_id res chain seq x y z
N MET A 1 -49.35 1.24 -35.23
CA MET A 1 -47.88 1.23 -35.50
C MET A 1 -47.17 2.59 -35.40
N LYS A 2 -47.85 3.75 -35.32
CA LYS A 2 -47.19 5.08 -35.28
C LYS A 2 -46.59 5.49 -33.92
N THR A 3 -47.00 4.86 -32.81
CA THR A 3 -46.60 5.27 -31.44
C THR A 3 -45.25 4.70 -30.99
N LYS A 4 -44.87 3.50 -31.44
CA LYS A 4 -43.58 2.88 -31.09
C LYS A 4 -42.37 3.51 -31.80
N LEU A 5 -42.59 4.18 -32.93
CA LEU A 5 -41.52 4.86 -33.66
C LEU A 5 -41.08 6.13 -32.93
N ARG A 6 -42.03 6.93 -32.40
CA ARG A 6 -41.73 8.19 -31.70
C ARG A 6 -40.95 8.01 -30.41
N VAL A 7 -41.19 6.94 -29.64
CA VAL A 7 -40.44 6.66 -28.40
C VAL A 7 -38.99 6.31 -28.69
N ARG A 8 -38.73 5.50 -29.73
CA ARG A 8 -37.35 5.16 -30.14
C ARG A 8 -36.59 6.37 -30.69
N THR A 9 -37.26 7.25 -31.43
CA THR A 9 -36.62 8.49 -31.92
C THR A 9 -36.31 9.45 -30.78
N LEU A 10 -37.17 9.54 -29.75
CA LEU A 10 -36.92 10.39 -28.57
C LEU A 10 -35.76 9.86 -27.72
N SER A 11 -35.69 8.54 -27.47
CA SER A 11 -34.58 7.93 -26.73
C SER A 11 -33.25 8.05 -27.48
N ALA A 12 -33.25 7.91 -28.81
CA ALA A 12 -32.06 8.11 -29.63
C ALA A 12 -31.61 9.58 -29.64
N LEU A 13 -32.54 10.55 -29.59
CA LEU A 13 -32.22 11.98 -29.50
C LEU A 13 -31.68 12.37 -28.12
N VAL A 14 -32.18 11.77 -27.04
CA VAL A 14 -31.64 11.99 -25.68
C VAL A 14 -30.25 11.37 -25.54
N LEU A 15 -30.04 10.17 -26.09
CA LEU A 15 -28.72 9.52 -26.10
C LEU A 15 -27.71 10.31 -26.97
N ALA A 16 -28.14 10.78 -28.15
CA ALA A 16 -27.32 11.63 -29.01
C ALA A 16 -27.05 13.00 -28.38
N ALA A 17 -28.00 13.60 -27.65
CA ALA A 17 -27.79 14.85 -26.92
C ALA A 17 -26.82 14.68 -25.73
N LEU A 18 -26.86 13.54 -25.02
CA LEU A 18 -25.88 13.18 -23.99
C LEU A 18 -24.48 12.96 -24.56
N ILE A 19 -24.38 12.37 -25.75
CA ILE A 19 -23.08 12.15 -26.44
C ILE A 19 -22.54 13.47 -27.01
N LEU A 20 -23.40 14.34 -27.55
CA LEU A 20 -22.99 15.60 -28.18
C LEU A 20 -22.73 16.74 -27.18
N THR A 21 -23.29 16.69 -25.97
CA THR A 21 -22.93 17.62 -24.89
C THR A 21 -21.66 17.24 -24.14
N GLY A 22 -21.10 16.05 -24.41
CA GLY A 22 -19.79 15.60 -23.90
C GLY A 22 -18.58 15.98 -24.77
N CYS A 23 -18.80 16.57 -25.96
CA CYS A 23 -17.73 17.03 -26.84
C CYS A 23 -17.55 18.55 -26.77
N GLY A 24 -17.04 19.02 -25.63
CA GLY A 24 -16.62 20.40 -25.44
C GLY A 24 -15.36 20.45 -24.59
N GLY A 25 -14.19 20.39 -25.24
CA GLY A 25 -12.92 20.79 -24.64
C GLY A 25 -12.37 19.91 -23.51
N GLY A 26 -11.69 18.82 -23.88
CA GLY A 26 -10.38 18.50 -23.29
C GLY A 26 -10.29 18.07 -21.82
N VAL A 27 -11.37 17.66 -21.16
CA VAL A 27 -11.27 16.97 -19.87
C VAL A 27 -12.09 15.67 -19.97
N PRO A 28 -11.47 14.48 -19.80
CA PRO A 28 -12.25 13.25 -19.72
C PRO A 28 -13.26 13.38 -18.57
N LEU A 29 -14.50 12.93 -18.79
CA LEU A 29 -15.54 12.81 -17.77
C LEU A 29 -14.96 12.05 -16.56
N ARG A 30 -14.54 12.78 -15.53
CA ARG A 30 -14.08 12.19 -14.28
C ARG A 30 -15.31 11.93 -13.42
N TRP A 31 -15.72 10.67 -13.36
CA TRP A 31 -16.75 10.23 -12.41
C TRP A 31 -16.18 10.39 -11.00
N VAL A 32 -16.52 11.48 -10.32
CA VAL A 32 -16.15 11.71 -8.93
C VAL A 32 -17.11 10.90 -8.06
N PHE A 33 -16.65 9.73 -7.60
CA PHE A 33 -17.43 8.92 -6.67
C PHE A 33 -17.48 9.60 -5.28
N PRO A 34 -18.60 9.48 -4.56
CA PRO A 34 -18.72 10.01 -3.22
C PRO A 34 -17.73 9.32 -2.28
N ARG A 35 -17.28 10.07 -1.27
CA ARG A 35 -16.46 9.55 -0.17
C ARG A 35 -17.25 8.49 0.60
N ILE A 36 -16.60 7.35 0.85
CA ILE A 36 -17.09 6.36 1.81
C ILE A 36 -16.56 6.76 3.18
N PHE A 37 -17.45 7.06 4.11
CA PHE A 37 -17.09 7.36 5.49
C PHE A 37 -17.14 6.09 6.34
N VAL A 38 -16.11 5.88 7.14
CA VAL A 38 -16.03 4.88 8.19
C VAL A 38 -15.88 5.63 9.50
N GLU A 39 -16.97 5.78 10.24
CA GLU A 39 -16.98 6.48 11.53
C GLU A 39 -16.73 5.45 12.64
N VAL A 40 -15.57 5.52 13.30
CA VAL A 40 -15.20 4.63 14.40
C VAL A 40 -15.61 5.27 15.73
N ASP A 41 -16.42 4.57 16.52
CA ASP A 41 -16.81 5.05 17.84
C ASP A 41 -15.75 4.74 18.92
N LYS A 42 -15.98 5.28 20.13
CA LYS A 42 -15.10 5.07 21.30
C LYS A 42 -14.96 3.61 21.73
N ASP A 43 -15.94 2.76 21.39
CA ASP A 43 -15.95 1.33 21.71
C ASP A 43 -15.33 0.52 20.56
N GLY A 44 -14.86 1.21 19.50
CA GLY A 44 -14.17 0.66 18.35
C GLY A 44 -15.05 0.07 17.27
N PHE A 45 -16.37 0.28 17.33
CA PHE A 45 -17.26 -0.19 16.29
C PHE A 45 -17.30 0.81 15.12
N PRO A 46 -17.14 0.33 13.87
CA PRO A 46 -17.28 1.18 12.70
C PRO A 46 -18.73 1.29 12.24
N THR A 47 -19.11 2.48 11.80
CA THR A 47 -20.27 2.72 10.93
C THR A 47 -19.77 3.01 9.52
N ILE A 48 -20.09 2.14 8.55
CA ILE A 48 -19.53 2.17 7.20
C ILE A 48 -20.57 2.68 6.22
N ALA A 49 -20.34 3.81 5.57
CA ALA A 49 -21.29 4.45 4.65
C ALA A 49 -22.71 4.62 5.26
N GLY A 50 -22.78 4.89 6.56
CA GLY A 50 -24.04 5.00 7.33
C GLY A 50 -24.64 3.65 7.78
N ILE A 51 -24.02 2.52 7.42
CA ILE A 51 -24.43 1.18 7.85
C ILE A 51 -23.84 0.94 9.25
N SER A 52 -24.70 0.90 10.25
CA SER A 52 -24.32 0.69 11.65
C SER A 52 -24.01 -0.79 11.94
N PRO A 53 -23.32 -1.11 13.05
CA PRO A 53 -23.09 -2.48 13.49
C PRO A 53 -24.37 -3.33 13.57
N ALA A 54 -25.47 -2.74 14.06
CA ALA A 54 -26.76 -3.42 14.14
C ALA A 54 -27.32 -3.76 12.74
N MET A 55 -27.09 -2.88 11.76
CA MET A 55 -27.49 -3.12 10.37
C MET A 55 -26.59 -4.17 9.70
N LEU A 56 -25.29 -4.21 10.01
CA LEU A 56 -24.40 -5.29 9.55
C LEU A 56 -24.88 -6.65 10.06
N SER A 57 -25.22 -6.75 11.36
CA SER A 57 -25.77 -7.98 11.95
C SER A 57 -27.08 -8.39 11.29
N PHE A 58 -27.94 -7.43 10.94
CA PHE A 58 -29.17 -7.71 10.20
C PHE A 58 -28.91 -8.36 8.84
N PHE A 59 -27.82 -7.98 8.15
CA PHE A 59 -27.38 -8.63 6.90
C PHE A 59 -26.54 -9.90 7.10
N GLY A 60 -26.45 -10.40 8.34
CA GLY A 60 -25.70 -11.62 8.67
C GLY A 60 -24.18 -11.43 8.77
N LEU A 61 -23.70 -10.19 8.79
CA LEU A 61 -22.29 -9.87 9.01
C LEU A 61 -22.03 -9.66 10.51
N ASP A 62 -20.99 -10.29 11.04
CA ASP A 62 -20.59 -10.07 12.43
C ASP A 62 -19.80 -8.75 12.55
N PRO A 63 -20.34 -7.71 13.21
CA PRO A 63 -19.66 -6.43 13.35
C PRO A 63 -18.36 -6.52 14.15
N ASN A 64 -18.17 -7.57 14.96
CA ASN A 64 -16.92 -7.77 15.69
C ASN A 64 -15.73 -8.03 14.76
N GLN A 65 -15.96 -8.50 13.53
CA GLN A 65 -14.91 -8.70 12.52
C GLN A 65 -14.26 -7.38 12.08
N PHE A 66 -14.96 -6.26 12.25
CA PHE A 66 -14.49 -4.93 11.85
C PHE A 66 -14.16 -4.05 13.05
N LYS A 67 -14.28 -4.59 14.26
CA LYS A 67 -14.06 -3.83 15.50
C LYS A 67 -12.58 -3.55 15.71
N ILE A 68 -12.26 -2.29 15.96
CA ILE A 68 -10.93 -1.87 16.43
C ILE A 68 -10.91 -2.03 17.96
N ASP A 69 -9.81 -2.51 18.51
CA ASP A 69 -9.69 -2.63 19.96
C ASP A 69 -9.88 -1.24 20.65
N PRO A 70 -10.72 -1.11 21.69
CA PRO A 70 -10.96 0.17 22.35
C PRO A 70 -9.70 0.85 22.91
N ALA A 71 -8.72 0.09 23.39
CA ALA A 71 -7.46 0.67 23.86
C ALA A 71 -6.66 1.25 22.68
N THR A 72 -6.74 0.62 21.51
CA THR A 72 -6.18 1.17 20.26
C THR A 72 -6.90 2.46 19.86
N VAL A 73 -8.23 2.50 19.88
CA VAL A 73 -9.00 3.74 19.61
C VAL A 73 -8.62 4.85 20.59
N GLY A 74 -8.48 4.52 21.88
CA GLY A 74 -8.01 5.45 22.91
C GLY A 74 -6.62 6.00 22.61
N LYS A 75 -5.68 5.16 22.17
CA LYS A 75 -4.33 5.61 21.76
C LYS A 75 -4.39 6.56 20.56
N LEU A 76 -5.14 6.20 19.51
CA LEU A 76 -5.31 7.04 18.32
C LEU A 76 -5.97 8.39 18.65
N THR A 77 -6.97 8.37 19.54
CA THR A 77 -7.61 9.59 20.03
C THR A 77 -6.61 10.46 20.80
N ASN A 78 -5.82 9.86 21.70
CA ASN A 78 -4.86 10.59 22.53
C ASN A 78 -3.72 11.22 21.73
N SER A 79 -3.31 10.59 20.63
CA SER A 79 -2.35 11.12 19.65
C SER A 79 -2.96 12.19 18.71
N ASN A 80 -4.22 12.57 18.94
CA ASN A 80 -4.98 13.52 18.12
C ASN A 80 -5.12 13.06 16.66
N LEU A 81 -5.15 11.75 16.40
CA LEU A 81 -5.55 11.24 15.10
C LEU A 81 -7.07 11.37 14.97
N GLN A 82 -7.52 12.21 14.04
CA GLN A 82 -8.94 12.46 13.80
C GLN A 82 -9.44 11.74 12.55
N HIS A 83 -8.61 11.66 11.51
CA HIS A 83 -8.97 10.90 10.31
C HIS A 83 -7.78 10.38 9.52
N VAL A 84 -8.01 9.26 8.83
CA VAL A 84 -7.18 8.71 7.76
C VAL A 84 -7.98 8.78 6.46
N GLU A 85 -7.39 9.36 5.43
CA GLU A 85 -7.97 9.36 4.08
C GLU A 85 -7.18 8.39 3.20
N LEU A 86 -7.88 7.49 2.51
CA LEU A 86 -7.32 6.55 1.54
C LEU A 86 -7.92 6.84 0.18
N LEU A 87 -7.09 6.97 -0.84
CA LEU A 87 -7.50 7.14 -2.22
C LEU A 87 -6.87 6.04 -3.07
N PHE A 88 -7.68 5.07 -3.46
CA PHE A 88 -7.27 3.99 -4.35
C PHE A 88 -7.57 4.37 -5.79
N ARG A 89 -6.58 4.32 -6.67
CA ARG A 89 -6.66 4.75 -8.08
C ARG A 89 -6.07 3.69 -9.01
N ASN A 90 -6.14 3.97 -10.30
CA ASN A 90 -5.48 3.16 -11.31
C ASN A 90 -3.95 3.19 -11.21
N ASP A 91 -3.37 4.26 -10.66
CA ASP A 91 -1.92 4.55 -10.58
C ASP A 91 -1.32 4.40 -9.17
N GLY A 92 -2.13 4.17 -8.14
CA GLY A 92 -1.62 4.03 -6.79
C GLY A 92 -2.68 4.03 -5.69
N LEU A 93 -2.20 3.76 -4.49
CA LEU A 93 -2.89 3.97 -3.22
C LEU A 93 -2.19 5.14 -2.53
N TYR A 94 -2.92 6.23 -2.40
CA TYR A 94 -2.50 7.44 -1.72
C TYR A 94 -3.19 7.51 -0.37
N TRP A 95 -2.48 7.99 0.65
CA TRP A 95 -3.10 8.18 1.94
C TRP A 95 -2.60 9.40 2.70
N TRP A 96 -3.49 9.91 3.55
CA TRP A 96 -3.25 11.06 4.40
C TRP A 96 -3.65 10.74 5.82
N VAL A 97 -2.94 11.34 6.78
CA VAL A 97 -3.33 11.36 8.19
C VAL A 97 -3.51 12.81 8.59
N ASN A 98 -4.71 13.16 9.06
CA ASN A 98 -5.04 14.53 9.46
C ASN A 98 -4.69 15.58 8.37
N GLY A 99 -4.97 15.25 7.11
CA GLY A 99 -4.71 16.11 5.95
C GLY A 99 -3.25 16.13 5.46
N LYS A 100 -2.30 15.49 6.17
CA LYS A 100 -0.90 15.41 5.75
C LYS A 100 -0.66 14.20 4.85
N ALA A 101 -0.11 14.43 3.66
CA ALA A 101 0.19 13.37 2.71
C ALA A 101 1.35 12.51 3.21
N LEU A 102 1.16 11.20 3.21
CA LEU A 102 2.20 10.23 3.56
C LEU A 102 2.83 9.68 2.27
N VAL A 103 3.82 8.79 2.39
CA VAL A 103 4.47 8.13 1.25
C VAL A 103 3.46 7.23 0.53
N PRO A 104 3.02 7.55 -0.71
CA PRO A 104 2.10 6.69 -1.45
C PRO A 104 2.74 5.39 -1.93
N LEU A 105 1.87 4.39 -2.17
CA LEU A 105 2.21 3.19 -2.91
C LEU A 105 1.73 3.35 -4.35
N THR A 106 2.65 3.38 -5.32
CA THR A 106 2.36 3.67 -6.73
C THR A 106 2.61 2.44 -7.59
N TRP A 107 1.87 2.30 -8.70
CA TRP A 107 2.01 1.17 -9.61
C TRP A 107 1.62 1.55 -11.03
N ASP A 108 2.21 0.83 -11.98
CA ASP A 108 1.71 0.70 -13.35
C ASP A 108 0.90 -0.60 -13.49
N ASP A 109 0.38 -0.88 -14.69
CA ASP A 109 -0.40 -2.11 -14.94
C ASP A 109 0.40 -3.38 -14.66
N ALA A 110 1.68 -3.41 -15.08
CA ALA A 110 2.53 -4.58 -14.93
C ALA A 110 2.84 -4.88 -13.45
N SER A 111 3.22 -3.88 -12.67
CA SER A 111 3.52 -4.04 -11.24
C SER A 111 2.26 -4.34 -10.40
N PHE A 112 1.11 -3.79 -10.79
CA PHE A 112 -0.17 -4.17 -10.19
C PHE A 112 -0.49 -5.65 -10.45
N ASP A 113 -0.38 -6.10 -11.70
CA ASP A 113 -0.62 -7.50 -12.06
C ASP A 113 0.38 -8.45 -11.39
N ASN A 114 1.66 -8.07 -11.30
CA ASN A 114 2.67 -8.84 -10.56
C ASN A 114 2.31 -8.99 -9.08
N THR A 115 1.72 -7.96 -8.47
CA THR A 115 1.26 -8.01 -7.07
C THR A 115 0.05 -8.92 -6.91
N LYS A 116 -0.91 -8.83 -7.83
CA LYS A 116 -2.07 -9.72 -7.88
C LYS A 116 -1.62 -11.18 -7.98
N ASP A 117 -0.69 -11.48 -8.89
CA ASP A 117 -0.10 -12.81 -9.04
C ASP A 117 0.59 -13.27 -7.74
N LEU A 118 1.35 -12.39 -7.10
CA LEU A 118 2.04 -12.68 -5.84
C LEU A 118 1.03 -13.02 -4.73
N ILE A 119 0.04 -12.16 -4.49
CA ILE A 119 -0.99 -12.36 -3.47
C ILE A 119 -1.71 -13.69 -3.69
N ASN A 120 -2.10 -14.01 -4.92
CA ASN A 120 -2.79 -15.26 -5.24
C ASN A 120 -1.96 -16.50 -4.88
N ARG A 121 -0.62 -16.44 -4.99
CA ARG A 121 0.27 -17.54 -4.60
C ARG A 121 0.37 -17.72 -3.08
N PHE A 122 0.29 -16.63 -2.32
CA PHE A 122 0.43 -16.66 -0.85
C PHE A 122 -0.87 -16.96 -0.12
N VAL A 123 -1.98 -16.35 -0.56
CA VAL A 123 -3.25 -16.40 0.18
C VAL A 123 -4.04 -17.68 -0.12
N GLN A 124 -3.67 -18.45 -1.15
CA GLN A 124 -4.31 -19.71 -1.55
C GLN A 124 -5.85 -19.60 -1.56
N LEU A 125 -6.36 -18.49 -2.11
CA LEU A 125 -7.80 -18.27 -2.24
C LEU A 125 -8.41 -19.36 -3.13
N ASP A 126 -9.61 -19.82 -2.78
CA ASP A 126 -10.38 -20.69 -3.65
C ASP A 126 -10.69 -20.00 -4.99
N GLU A 127 -10.98 -20.80 -6.02
CA GLU A 127 -11.18 -20.31 -7.39
C GLU A 127 -12.31 -19.28 -7.49
N PHE A 128 -13.38 -19.46 -6.71
CA PHE A 128 -14.49 -18.52 -6.69
C PHE A 128 -14.07 -17.18 -6.08
N THR A 129 -13.47 -17.19 -4.89
CA THR A 129 -13.01 -15.97 -4.22
C THR A 129 -11.96 -15.22 -5.04
N SER A 130 -11.00 -15.95 -5.60
CA SER A 130 -10.00 -15.41 -6.53
C SER A 130 -10.67 -14.81 -7.77
N GLY A 131 -11.66 -15.50 -8.34
CA GLY A 131 -12.42 -15.04 -9.49
C GLY A 131 -13.18 -13.74 -9.22
N VAL A 132 -13.85 -13.61 -8.07
CA VAL A 132 -14.56 -12.39 -7.65
C VAL A 132 -13.58 -11.25 -7.40
N LEU A 133 -12.48 -11.50 -6.67
CA LEU A 133 -11.47 -10.49 -6.38
C LEU A 133 -10.85 -9.95 -7.68
N ASN A 134 -10.37 -10.83 -8.54
CA ASN A 134 -9.57 -10.48 -9.72
C ASN A 134 -10.40 -9.89 -10.86
N ASN A 135 -11.63 -10.38 -11.06
CA ASN A 135 -12.45 -9.98 -12.22
C ASN A 135 -13.52 -8.95 -11.89
N VAL A 136 -13.82 -8.72 -10.61
CA VAL A 136 -14.87 -7.78 -10.18
C VAL A 136 -14.30 -6.71 -9.25
N LEU A 137 -13.80 -7.10 -8.08
CA LEU A 137 -13.45 -6.13 -7.03
C LEU A 137 -12.25 -5.25 -7.41
N LEU A 138 -11.13 -5.83 -7.86
CA LEU A 138 -9.93 -5.06 -8.21
C LEU A 138 -10.15 -4.13 -9.41
N PRO A 139 -10.79 -4.56 -10.53
CA PRO A 139 -11.10 -3.66 -11.63
C PRO A 139 -12.04 -2.53 -11.22
N LEU A 140 -13.08 -2.81 -10.42
CA LEU A 140 -13.98 -1.78 -9.89
C LEU A 140 -13.20 -0.80 -9.00
N ALA A 141 -12.39 -1.27 -8.07
CA ALA A 141 -11.58 -0.41 -7.21
C ALA A 141 -10.68 0.52 -8.02
N ARG A 142 -9.99 0.02 -9.07
CA ARG A 142 -9.11 0.83 -9.93
C ARG A 142 -9.88 1.87 -10.76
N SER A 143 -11.10 1.54 -11.20
CA SER A 143 -11.91 2.41 -12.07
C SER A 143 -12.69 3.49 -11.31
N MET A 144 -13.04 3.26 -10.04
CA MET A 144 -13.89 4.18 -9.27
C MET A 144 -13.12 5.28 -8.53
N GLU A 145 -11.78 5.28 -8.56
CA GLU A 145 -10.95 6.21 -7.78
C GLU A 145 -11.45 6.35 -6.32
N GLN A 146 -11.68 5.22 -5.66
CA GLN A 146 -12.43 5.20 -4.41
C GLN A 146 -11.72 5.97 -3.30
N ASN A 147 -12.41 6.95 -2.73
CA ASN A 147 -11.98 7.70 -1.57
C ASN A 147 -12.67 7.17 -0.31
N ILE A 148 -11.90 6.67 0.64
CA ILE A 148 -12.36 6.17 1.94
C ILE A 148 -11.82 7.08 3.02
N ILE A 149 -12.68 7.51 3.94
CA ILE A 149 -12.31 8.35 5.08
C ILE A 149 -12.66 7.60 6.35
N ILE A 150 -11.64 7.25 7.12
CA ILE A 150 -11.78 6.63 8.43
C ILE A 150 -11.66 7.74 9.47
N ARG A 151 -12.71 7.98 10.25
CA ARG A 151 -12.77 8.98 11.31
C ARG A 151 -12.73 8.33 12.67
N PHE A 152 -11.99 8.95 13.57
CA PHE A 152 -11.82 8.50 14.94
C PHE A 152 -12.41 9.52 15.91
N PRO A 153 -12.71 9.12 17.15
CA PRO A 153 -13.15 10.05 18.17
C PRO A 153 -12.13 11.19 18.32
N ARG A 154 -12.65 12.42 18.43
CA ARG A 154 -11.81 13.59 18.62
C ARG A 154 -11.37 13.68 20.08
N LYS A 155 -10.12 14.04 20.31
CA LYS A 155 -9.61 14.38 21.63
C LYS A 155 -10.29 15.64 22.17
N ASP A 156 -10.66 15.61 23.44
CA ASP A 156 -11.30 16.76 24.08
C ASP A 156 -10.43 18.02 23.99
N GLY A 157 -11.05 19.14 23.62
CA GLY A 157 -10.38 20.44 23.48
C GLY A 157 -9.63 20.65 22.16
N GLU A 158 -9.49 19.62 21.31
CA GLU A 158 -8.88 19.76 19.98
C GLU A 158 -9.91 20.28 18.96
N ALA A 159 -9.46 21.16 18.07
CA ALA A 159 -10.27 21.63 16.95
C ALA A 159 -10.41 20.52 15.89
N GLU A 160 -11.50 20.55 15.12
CA GLU A 160 -11.66 19.64 13.97
C GLU A 160 -10.60 19.92 12.91
N ILE A 161 -9.88 18.89 12.50
CA ILE A 161 -8.93 18.96 11.39
C ILE A 161 -9.71 18.77 10.09
N PRO A 162 -9.61 19.71 9.13
CA PRO A 162 -10.38 19.63 7.89
C PRO A 162 -9.87 18.47 7.01
N LEU A 163 -10.82 17.82 6.34
CA LEU A 163 -10.51 16.85 5.30
C LEU A 163 -9.86 17.53 4.10
N ARG A 164 -9.06 16.77 3.34
CA ARG A 164 -8.53 17.22 2.04
C ARG A 164 -9.68 17.61 1.11
N ASP A 165 -9.41 18.47 0.12
CA ASP A 165 -10.29 18.61 -1.03
C ASP A 165 -10.26 17.34 -1.91
N MET A 166 -11.40 16.85 -2.40
CA MET A 166 -11.43 15.68 -3.30
C MET A 166 -10.60 15.90 -4.56
N GLY A 167 -10.66 17.11 -5.11
CA GLY A 167 -9.92 17.53 -6.31
C GLY A 167 -8.51 18.04 -6.02
N GLY A 168 -8.07 18.02 -4.75
CA GLY A 168 -6.75 18.54 -4.37
C GLY A 168 -5.61 17.76 -5.02
N PRO A 169 -4.40 18.35 -5.05
CA PRO A 169 -3.22 17.70 -5.63
C PRO A 169 -2.90 16.39 -4.92
N LEU A 170 -2.32 15.46 -5.67
CA LEU A 170 -1.73 14.24 -5.15
C LEU A 170 -0.29 14.52 -4.71
N PRO A 171 0.25 13.76 -3.74
CA PRO A 171 1.67 13.82 -3.45
C PRO A 171 2.46 13.33 -4.68
N GLU A 172 3.32 14.19 -5.18
CA GLU A 172 4.23 13.87 -6.27
C GLU A 172 5.59 13.41 -5.71
N PRO A 173 6.32 12.53 -6.42
CA PRO A 173 7.69 12.23 -6.07
C PRO A 173 8.57 13.49 -6.03
N GLY A 174 9.59 13.45 -5.19
CA GLY A 174 10.64 14.46 -5.19
C GLY A 174 11.40 14.50 -6.52
N THR A 175 12.07 15.62 -6.79
CA THR A 175 12.94 15.72 -7.95
C THR A 175 14.06 14.69 -7.86
N ALA A 176 14.28 13.95 -8.95
CA ALA A 176 15.39 13.03 -9.04
C ALA A 176 16.71 13.78 -8.88
N VAL A 177 17.60 13.23 -8.06
CA VAL A 177 18.93 13.78 -7.79
C VAL A 177 19.95 12.66 -7.95
N ASP A 178 21.16 13.01 -8.37
CA ASP A 178 22.22 12.03 -8.52
C ASP A 178 22.53 11.38 -7.16
N PRO A 179 22.64 10.04 -7.12
CA PRO A 179 22.93 9.34 -5.87
C PRO A 179 24.34 9.67 -5.41
N SER A 180 24.49 10.03 -4.14
CA SER A 180 25.79 10.22 -3.49
C SER A 180 26.22 8.99 -2.69
N LEU A 181 25.30 8.08 -2.41
CA LEU A 181 25.55 6.82 -1.72
C LEU A 181 25.10 5.67 -2.61
N ILE A 182 26.07 4.95 -3.19
CA ILE A 182 25.82 3.82 -4.09
C ILE A 182 26.33 2.56 -3.40
N GLY A 183 25.45 1.60 -3.14
CA GLY A 183 25.80 0.38 -2.43
C GLY A 183 24.91 -0.81 -2.78
N GLY A 184 25.30 -2.00 -2.32
CA GLY A 184 24.52 -3.21 -2.51
C GLY A 184 24.90 -4.29 -1.51
N LEU A 185 23.89 -4.89 -0.87
CA LEU A 185 24.02 -6.03 0.02
C LEU A 185 23.28 -7.22 -0.58
N ARG A 186 23.96 -8.38 -0.66
CA ARG A 186 23.37 -9.64 -1.11
C ARG A 186 23.43 -10.63 0.04
N LEU A 187 22.25 -11.01 0.54
CA LEU A 187 22.07 -12.04 1.55
C LEU A 187 21.58 -13.31 0.88
N THR A 188 22.25 -14.43 1.12
CA THR A 188 21.83 -15.74 0.63
C THR A 188 21.40 -16.61 1.80
N PHE A 189 20.18 -17.11 1.75
CA PHE A 189 19.63 -18.05 2.72
C PHE A 189 19.82 -19.49 2.25
N ASP A 190 20.24 -20.35 3.18
CA ASP A 190 20.28 -21.81 2.96
C ASP A 190 18.90 -22.47 3.22
N ASP A 191 18.81 -23.78 2.99
CA ASP A 191 17.58 -24.55 3.25
C ASP A 191 17.16 -24.58 4.74
N ALA A 192 18.07 -24.23 5.65
CA ALA A 192 17.78 -24.12 7.08
C ALA A 192 17.45 -22.67 7.51
N GLY A 193 17.35 -21.74 6.56
CA GLY A 193 17.05 -20.33 6.78
C GLY A 193 18.21 -19.50 7.33
N ASN A 194 19.43 -20.03 7.34
CA ASN A 194 20.60 -19.28 7.83
C ASN A 194 21.09 -18.31 6.73
N PRO A 195 21.23 -17.01 7.04
CA PRO A 195 21.77 -16.04 6.10
C PRO A 195 23.29 -16.13 5.99
N SER A 196 23.78 -15.79 4.80
CA SER A 196 25.19 -15.59 4.50
C SER A 196 25.37 -14.33 3.64
N VAL A 197 26.50 -13.66 3.80
CA VAL A 197 26.90 -12.52 2.96
C VAL A 197 28.29 -12.80 2.40
N ALA A 198 28.47 -12.61 1.09
CA ALA A 198 29.74 -12.89 0.41
C ALA A 198 30.33 -14.30 0.71
N GLY A 199 29.46 -15.29 0.95
CA GLY A 199 29.84 -16.67 1.28
C GLY A 199 30.18 -16.93 2.74
N VAL A 200 30.14 -15.91 3.61
CA VAL A 200 30.36 -16.05 5.06
C VAL A 200 29.02 -16.15 5.76
N SER A 201 28.81 -17.20 6.56
CA SER A 201 27.56 -17.38 7.30
C SER A 201 27.46 -16.36 8.44
N PHE A 202 26.25 -15.93 8.78
CA PHE A 202 26.06 -15.04 9.91
C PHE A 202 26.52 -15.68 11.22
N SER A 203 26.37 -17.01 11.37
CA SER A 203 26.88 -17.74 12.54
C SER A 203 28.41 -17.64 12.72
N GLU A 204 29.16 -17.45 11.64
CA GLU A 204 30.61 -17.19 11.70
C GLU A 204 30.89 -15.73 12.02
N ILE A 205 30.10 -14.80 11.47
CA ILE A 205 30.20 -13.37 11.78
C ILE A 205 29.91 -13.13 13.27
N GLU A 206 28.88 -13.75 13.83
CA GLU A 206 28.54 -13.68 15.26
C GLU A 206 29.73 -14.10 16.14
N LYS A 207 30.39 -15.22 15.79
CA LYS A 207 31.57 -15.71 16.53
C LYS A 207 32.75 -14.74 16.48
N LEU A 208 32.91 -14.00 15.38
CA LEU A 208 34.01 -13.05 15.18
C LEU A 208 33.72 -11.67 15.77
N ALA A 209 32.50 -11.16 15.57
CA ALA A 209 32.09 -9.81 15.96
C ALA A 209 31.52 -9.75 17.38
N GLY A 210 31.12 -10.88 17.97
CA GLY A 210 30.49 -10.94 19.28
C GLY A 210 29.09 -10.30 19.31
N ALA A 211 28.46 -10.12 18.15
CA ALA A 211 27.11 -9.59 18.01
C ALA A 211 26.13 -10.74 17.77
N ASP A 212 24.93 -10.68 18.35
CA ASP A 212 23.83 -11.60 18.06
C ASP A 212 23.15 -11.18 16.75
N LEU A 213 23.15 -12.06 15.76
CA LEU A 213 22.52 -11.89 14.46
C LEU A 213 21.42 -12.93 14.22
N SER A 214 20.98 -13.64 15.27
CA SER A 214 19.97 -14.69 15.18
C SER A 214 18.63 -14.18 14.65
N ALA A 215 18.33 -12.90 14.88
CA ALA A 215 17.15 -12.21 14.34
C ALA A 215 17.13 -12.15 12.79
N ALA A 216 18.27 -12.32 12.12
CA ALA A 216 18.33 -12.37 10.66
C ALA A 216 17.98 -13.76 10.08
N LYS A 217 17.82 -14.79 10.92
CA LYS A 217 17.45 -16.14 10.48
C LYS A 217 16.00 -16.17 10.03
N LEU A 218 15.74 -16.79 8.88
CA LEU A 218 14.37 -17.02 8.43
C LEU A 218 13.78 -18.30 9.04
N PRO A 219 12.51 -18.27 9.46
CA PRO A 219 11.77 -19.48 9.81
C PRO A 219 11.75 -20.50 8.65
N LEU A 220 11.81 -21.79 8.99
CA LEU A 220 11.90 -22.87 7.99
C LEU A 220 10.65 -22.96 7.09
N ASP A 221 9.48 -22.73 7.68
CA ASP A 221 8.21 -22.60 6.97
C ASP A 221 8.23 -21.44 5.97
N THR A 222 8.86 -20.31 6.31
CA THR A 222 9.04 -19.19 5.38
C THR A 222 9.95 -19.60 4.21
N VAL A 223 11.09 -20.25 4.47
CA VAL A 223 11.99 -20.74 3.40
C VAL A 223 11.27 -21.71 2.47
N GLN A 224 10.51 -22.65 3.05
CA GLN A 224 9.73 -23.61 2.28
C GLN A 224 8.64 -22.91 1.46
N GLN A 225 7.93 -21.95 2.03
CA GLN A 225 6.91 -21.18 1.31
C GLN A 225 7.53 -20.44 0.13
N MET A 226 8.69 -19.78 0.29
CA MET A 226 9.38 -19.09 -0.82
C MET A 226 9.74 -20.07 -1.95
N LYS A 227 10.20 -21.28 -1.60
CA LYS A 227 10.46 -22.35 -2.57
C LYS A 227 9.18 -22.78 -3.29
N ASP A 228 8.11 -23.04 -2.54
CA ASP A 228 6.84 -23.52 -3.06
C ASP A 228 6.19 -22.52 -4.03
N VAL A 229 6.29 -21.22 -3.73
CA VAL A 229 5.77 -20.15 -4.60
C VAL A 229 6.74 -19.73 -5.72
N GLY A 230 7.93 -20.35 -5.78
CA GLY A 230 8.95 -20.14 -6.82
C GLY A 230 9.68 -18.80 -6.71
N ILE A 231 9.82 -18.25 -5.50
CA ILE A 231 10.57 -17.03 -5.23
C ILE A 231 12.03 -17.40 -4.96
N GLN A 232 12.91 -16.95 -5.85
CA GLN A 232 14.36 -17.16 -5.76
C GLN A 232 15.08 -15.93 -5.22
N HIS A 233 14.55 -14.73 -5.43
CA HIS A 233 15.06 -13.53 -4.80
C HIS A 233 14.00 -12.45 -4.58
N LEU A 234 14.18 -11.67 -3.51
CA LEU A 234 13.53 -10.38 -3.30
C LEU A 234 14.59 -9.29 -3.45
N THR A 235 14.35 -8.30 -4.30
CA THR A 235 15.23 -7.14 -4.45
C THR A 235 14.51 -5.90 -3.94
N ILE A 236 15.15 -5.15 -3.07
CA ILE A 236 14.69 -3.85 -2.58
C ILE A 236 15.74 -2.84 -3.00
N ARG A 237 15.37 -1.89 -3.86
CA ARG A 237 16.26 -0.81 -4.31
C ARG A 237 15.70 0.52 -3.82
N THR A 238 16.51 1.25 -3.09
CA THR A 238 16.28 2.68 -2.84
C THR A 238 16.78 3.49 -4.01
N THR A 239 16.06 4.52 -4.40
CA THR A 239 16.44 5.49 -5.42
C THR A 239 15.99 6.88 -4.97
N SER A 240 16.41 7.93 -5.66
CA SER A 240 15.89 9.29 -5.42
C SER A 240 14.37 9.42 -5.62
N ALA A 241 13.75 8.48 -6.35
CA ALA A 241 12.32 8.46 -6.61
C ALA A 241 11.53 7.58 -5.64
N GLY A 242 12.19 6.83 -4.74
CA GLY A 242 11.50 5.91 -3.84
C GLY A 242 12.15 4.54 -3.63
N ILE A 243 11.42 3.64 -2.96
CA ILE A 243 11.76 2.21 -2.86
C ILE A 243 11.01 1.43 -3.94
N LYS A 244 11.79 0.74 -4.76
CA LYS A 244 11.30 -0.27 -5.69
C LYS A 244 11.54 -1.65 -5.09
N ILE A 245 10.56 -2.54 -5.27
CA ILE A 245 10.61 -3.90 -4.77
C ILE A 245 10.40 -4.84 -5.96
N TRP A 246 11.20 -5.88 -6.08
CA TRP A 246 11.00 -6.94 -7.05
C TRP A 246 10.93 -8.29 -6.35
N THR A 247 10.01 -9.11 -6.83
CA THR A 247 10.02 -10.55 -6.56
C THR A 247 10.52 -11.23 -7.82
N ASN A 248 11.65 -11.92 -7.72
CA ASN A 248 12.44 -12.34 -8.87
C ASN A 248 12.75 -11.13 -9.78
N ASP A 249 12.44 -11.22 -11.07
CA ASP A 249 12.59 -10.17 -12.08
C ASP A 249 11.34 -9.27 -12.23
N LYS A 250 10.30 -9.51 -11.43
CA LYS A 250 9.00 -8.82 -11.53
C LYS A 250 8.91 -7.66 -10.55
N LEU A 251 8.80 -6.44 -11.08
CA LEU A 251 8.59 -5.22 -10.29
C LEU A 251 7.23 -5.27 -9.59
N LEU A 252 7.22 -4.92 -8.31
CA LEU A 252 6.06 -4.68 -7.47
C LEU A 252 5.83 -3.16 -7.30
N PRO A 253 4.71 -2.74 -6.70
CA PRO A 253 4.42 -1.34 -6.42
C PRO A 253 5.57 -0.65 -5.71
N THR A 254 5.77 0.60 -6.09
CA THR A 254 6.86 1.46 -5.64
C THR A 254 6.36 2.38 -4.54
N LEU A 255 7.07 2.43 -3.42
CA LEU A 255 6.90 3.50 -2.44
C LEU A 255 7.55 4.75 -3.00
N SER A 256 6.74 5.66 -3.52
CA SER A 256 7.20 6.89 -4.17
C SER A 256 7.14 8.02 -3.17
N TRP A 257 8.18 8.84 -3.05
CA TRP A 257 8.21 9.86 -2.02
C TRP A 257 8.83 11.19 -2.46
N SER A 258 8.50 12.22 -1.71
CA SER A 258 9.19 13.50 -1.66
C SER A 258 9.77 13.68 -0.25
N GLU A 259 10.57 14.73 -0.05
CA GLU A 259 11.03 15.10 1.29
C GLU A 259 9.85 15.36 2.25
N GLU A 260 8.79 16.00 1.76
CA GLU A 260 7.58 16.27 2.54
C GLU A 260 6.85 14.98 2.95
N THR A 261 6.59 14.05 2.03
CA THR A 261 5.85 12.83 2.37
C THR A 261 6.66 11.89 3.24
N LEU A 262 7.99 11.84 3.09
CA LEU A 262 8.89 11.14 3.99
C LEU A 262 8.82 11.73 5.41
N ALA A 263 8.95 13.05 5.54
CA ALA A 263 8.89 13.73 6.83
C ALA A 263 7.54 13.52 7.52
N ASN A 264 6.44 13.70 6.79
CA ASN A 264 5.08 13.45 7.29
C ASN A 264 4.91 12.00 7.76
N THR A 265 5.41 11.03 6.98
CA THR A 265 5.32 9.60 7.33
C THR A 265 6.11 9.29 8.60
N ALA A 266 7.35 9.78 8.71
CA ALA A 266 8.16 9.59 9.91
C ALA A 266 7.51 10.23 11.15
N ASP A 267 6.94 11.43 11.01
CA ASP A 267 6.21 12.11 12.07
C ASP A 267 4.94 11.35 12.48
N THR A 268 4.17 10.86 11.52
CA THR A 268 2.97 10.05 11.80
C THR A 268 3.33 8.78 12.53
N LEU A 269 4.29 8.00 12.03
CA LEU A 269 4.72 6.74 12.67
C LEU A 269 5.19 6.97 14.12
N ALA A 270 5.93 8.06 14.36
CA ALA A 270 6.37 8.43 15.70
C ALA A 270 5.20 8.86 16.61
N SER A 271 4.27 9.68 16.10
CA SER A 271 3.10 10.15 16.87
C SER A 271 2.13 9.03 17.26
N LEU A 272 2.09 7.96 16.47
CA LEU A 272 1.25 6.80 16.70
C LEU A 272 1.97 5.70 17.48
N GLU A 273 3.22 5.93 17.90
CA GLU A 273 4.05 4.96 18.61
C GLU A 273 4.19 3.63 17.82
N LEU A 274 4.16 3.70 16.49
CA LEU A 274 4.28 2.53 15.61
C LEU A 274 5.73 2.13 15.35
N ILE A 275 6.67 3.00 15.71
CA ILE A 275 8.10 2.77 15.65
C ILE A 275 8.71 3.13 17.00
N GLU A 276 9.77 2.42 17.39
CA GLU A 276 10.51 2.76 18.60
C GLU A 276 11.04 4.20 18.50
N PRO A 277 11.02 4.98 19.61
CA PRO A 277 11.52 6.35 19.60
C PRO A 277 12.96 6.48 19.07
N ALA A 278 13.83 5.52 19.41
CA ALA A 278 15.20 5.47 18.92
C ALA A 278 15.26 5.28 17.39
N LEU A 279 14.45 4.36 16.84
CA LEU A 279 14.35 4.16 15.41
C LEU A 279 13.77 5.39 14.69
N GLY A 280 12.77 6.05 15.28
CA GLY A 280 12.21 7.30 14.75
C GLY A 280 13.25 8.43 14.67
N ALA A 281 14.09 8.59 15.69
CA ALA A 281 15.18 9.56 15.68
C ALA A 281 16.22 9.25 14.59
N VAL A 282 16.59 7.98 14.44
CA VAL A 282 17.50 7.50 13.39
C VAL A 282 16.88 7.79 12.01
N ILE A 283 15.64 7.39 11.75
CA ILE A 283 14.97 7.65 10.47
C ILE A 283 15.02 9.14 10.13
N LYS A 284 14.64 10.02 11.06
CA LYS A 284 14.67 11.49 10.85
C LYS A 284 16.06 12.02 10.52
N GLN A 285 17.09 11.50 11.19
CA GLN A 285 18.48 11.87 10.90
C GLN A 285 18.92 11.43 9.50
N PHE A 286 18.42 10.27 9.03
CA PHE A 286 18.79 9.72 7.72
C PHE A 286 17.90 10.18 6.56
N LEU A 287 16.71 10.75 6.81
CA LEU A 287 15.78 11.22 5.78
C LEU A 287 16.45 12.06 4.68
N PRO A 288 17.32 13.06 4.98
CA PRO A 288 17.96 13.87 3.93
C PRO A 288 18.86 13.07 2.99
N TYR A 289 19.38 11.92 3.45
CA TYR A 289 20.28 11.06 2.70
C TYR A 289 19.52 9.99 1.89
N LEU A 290 18.31 9.61 2.30
CA LEU A 290 17.50 8.61 1.59
C LEU A 290 17.21 9.04 0.14
N ASN A 291 16.98 10.32 -0.09
CA ASN A 291 16.76 10.87 -1.44
C ASN A 291 18.00 10.80 -2.34
N ARG A 292 19.19 10.54 -1.79
CA ARG A 292 20.46 10.41 -2.53
C ARG A 292 21.08 9.02 -2.38
N ALA A 293 20.32 8.07 -1.85
CA ALA A 293 20.73 6.69 -1.70
C ALA A 293 20.26 5.89 -2.91
N ASP A 294 21.22 5.23 -3.55
CA ASP A 294 21.01 4.11 -4.47
C ASP A 294 21.58 2.87 -3.79
N ILE A 295 20.77 2.20 -2.98
CA ILE A 295 21.16 1.01 -2.23
C ILE A 295 20.28 -0.15 -2.65
N ASP A 296 20.94 -1.24 -3.04
CA ASP A 296 20.31 -2.54 -3.30
C ASP A 296 20.41 -3.45 -2.07
N LEU A 297 19.29 -4.05 -1.68
CA LEU A 297 19.26 -5.22 -0.82
C LEU A 297 18.64 -6.37 -1.61
N VAL A 298 19.42 -7.42 -1.85
CA VAL A 298 18.95 -8.64 -2.50
C VAL A 298 18.95 -9.76 -1.49
N LEU A 299 17.77 -10.32 -1.24
CA LEU A 299 17.59 -11.55 -0.46
C LEU A 299 17.45 -12.70 -1.44
N LYS A 300 18.33 -13.70 -1.36
CA LYS A 300 18.31 -14.90 -2.21
C LYS A 300 17.85 -16.10 -1.41
N PHE A 301 16.92 -16.86 -1.97
CA PHE A 301 16.34 -18.03 -1.37
C PHE A 301 16.78 -19.30 -2.12
N PRO A 302 16.76 -20.48 -1.46
CA PRO A 302 17.03 -21.75 -2.14
C PRO A 302 16.03 -21.98 -3.29
N THR A 303 16.52 -22.47 -4.43
CA THR A 303 15.67 -22.64 -5.63
C THR A 303 14.98 -24.00 -5.71
N GLY A 304 15.30 -24.93 -4.81
CA GLY A 304 14.79 -26.32 -4.89
C GLY A 304 15.17 -27.07 -6.17
N GLY A 305 16.22 -26.61 -6.87
CA GLY A 305 16.66 -27.18 -8.16
C GLY A 305 16.04 -26.51 -9.40
N ALA A 306 15.20 -25.48 -9.22
CA ALA A 306 14.71 -24.67 -10.33
C ALA A 306 15.85 -23.89 -11.01
N ALA A 307 15.70 -23.64 -12.31
CA ALA A 307 16.65 -22.83 -13.08
C ALA A 307 16.74 -21.41 -12.49
N PRO A 308 17.95 -20.83 -12.37
CA PRO A 308 18.12 -19.49 -11.80
C PRO A 308 17.37 -18.41 -12.58
N ILE A 309 16.63 -17.55 -11.87
CA ILE A 309 16.07 -16.33 -12.43
C ILE A 309 17.07 -15.18 -12.21
N PRO A 310 17.35 -14.33 -13.23
CA PRO A 310 18.26 -13.21 -13.07
C PRO A 310 17.74 -12.13 -12.10
N GLU A 311 18.66 -11.53 -11.35
CA GLU A 311 18.40 -10.30 -10.58
C GLU A 311 18.01 -9.15 -11.53
N PRO A 312 17.14 -8.21 -11.10
CA PRO A 312 16.89 -6.98 -11.85
C PRO A 312 18.20 -6.22 -12.10
N ALA A 313 18.37 -5.71 -13.33
CA ALA A 313 19.51 -4.87 -13.68
C ALA A 313 19.58 -3.64 -12.75
N ARG A 314 20.79 -3.15 -12.49
CA ARG A 314 20.98 -1.90 -11.75
C ARG A 314 20.64 -0.69 -12.60
#